data_AF-A0A3M7AP31-F1
#
_entry.id   AF-A0A3M7AP31-F1
#
_cell.length_a   1.000
_cell.length_b   1.000
_cell.length_c   1.000
_cell.angle_alpha   90.00
_cell.angle_beta   90.00
_cell.angle_gamma   90.00
#
_symmetry.space_group_name_H-M   'P 1'
#
loop_
_entity.id
_entity.type
_entity.pdbx_description
1 polymer ?
#
loop_
_entity_poly.entity_id
_entity_poly.type
_entity_poly.pdbx_seq_one_letter_code
_entity_poly.pdbx_strand_id
1 'polypeptide(L)'
;MYLGKPNVTLALYGDGAANQGQVFEAFNLAKLWNIPVIFGCENNKYGMGTSASRSSAMTEYYKRGQYIPGLKINGMDILAVKAAVQYGKQWCKDGNGPLVYEYVTYRYGGHSMSDPGTTYRTREEIQRMRSTNDPIAGLKQKIIEWGVAEEEELKKIDKEARSHVDEEVAAAEAMPVPDPTPEVLYEDIYVRGSEPQFLRGRIPEENFYYPQRPLDETPPPTQTTP
;
A
#
# COMPACT_ATOMS: atom_id res chain seq x y z
N MET A 1 10.25 5.01 19.68
CA MET A 1 10.50 3.80 20.49
C MET A 1 11.63 2.96 19.87
N TYR A 2 12.31 2.12 20.65
CA TYR A 2 13.64 1.51 20.43
C TYR A 2 14.76 2.50 20.08
N LEU A 3 14.70 3.18 18.92
CA LEU A 3 15.71 4.16 18.47
C LEU A 3 15.45 5.60 18.97
N GLY A 4 14.48 5.82 19.87
CA GLY A 4 14.10 7.16 20.34
C GLY A 4 13.50 8.09 19.28
N LYS A 5 13.33 7.65 18.02
CA LYS A 5 12.78 8.47 16.93
C LYS A 5 11.25 8.65 17.06
N PRO A 6 10.71 9.82 16.68
CA PRO A 6 9.27 10.14 16.77
C PRO A 6 8.47 9.61 15.57
N ASN A 7 8.85 8.43 15.06
CA ASN A 7 8.24 7.81 13.89
C ASN A 7 6.97 7.07 14.30
N VAL A 8 5.99 7.06 13.40
CA VAL A 8 4.74 6.30 13.52
C VAL A 8 4.60 5.46 12.25
N THR A 9 4.26 4.19 12.41
CA THR A 9 4.06 3.27 11.27
C THR A 9 2.59 3.20 10.91
N LEU A 10 2.26 3.28 9.62
CA LEU A 10 0.94 2.89 9.10
C LEU A 10 1.06 1.48 8.51
N ALA A 11 0.37 0.51 9.10
CA ALA A 11 0.35 -0.88 8.64
C ALA A 11 -0.99 -1.17 7.96
N LEU A 12 -1.00 -1.21 6.63
CA LEU A 12 -2.20 -1.35 5.82
C LEU A 12 -2.51 -2.81 5.49
N TYR A 13 -3.79 -3.16 5.44
CA TYR A 13 -4.29 -4.47 5.01
C TYR A 13 -5.73 -4.36 4.49
N GLY A 14 -6.16 -5.29 3.64
CA GLY A 14 -7.53 -5.29 3.09
C GLY A 14 -8.57 -5.96 4.00
N ASP A 15 -9.86 -5.78 3.69
CA ASP A 15 -10.96 -6.41 4.44
C ASP A 15 -10.89 -7.95 4.48
N GLY A 16 -10.44 -8.59 3.40
CA GLY A 16 -10.18 -10.04 3.40
C GLY A 16 -9.02 -10.46 4.31
N ALA A 17 -7.98 -9.63 4.42
CA ALA A 17 -6.82 -9.89 5.27
C ALA A 17 -7.12 -9.67 6.76
N ALA A 18 -8.18 -8.93 7.10
CA ALA A 18 -8.57 -8.64 8.48
C ALA A 18 -8.99 -9.88 9.30
N ASN A 19 -9.12 -11.06 8.67
CA ASN A 19 -9.41 -12.33 9.33
C ASN A 19 -8.15 -13.21 9.51
N GLN A 20 -6.96 -12.72 9.13
CA GLN A 20 -5.70 -13.44 9.34
C GLN A 20 -5.34 -13.46 10.83
N GLY A 21 -5.00 -14.64 11.38
CA GLY A 21 -4.69 -14.80 12.81
C GLY A 21 -3.56 -13.87 13.28
N GLN A 22 -2.50 -13.76 12.48
CA GLN A 22 -1.35 -12.87 12.75
C GLN A 22 -1.72 -11.39 12.93
N VAL A 23 -2.85 -10.92 12.38
CA VAL A 23 -3.32 -9.54 12.61
C VAL A 23 -3.69 -9.34 14.08
N PHE A 24 -4.36 -10.32 14.69
CA PHE A 24 -4.76 -10.27 16.10
C PHE A 24 -3.57 -10.47 17.05
N GLU A 25 -2.60 -11.32 16.66
CA GLU A 25 -1.34 -11.44 17.39
C GLU A 25 -0.57 -10.11 17.39
N ALA A 26 -0.50 -9.45 16.22
CA ALA A 26 0.13 -8.14 16.08
C ALA A 26 -0.58 -7.06 16.91
N PHE A 27 -1.92 -7.04 16.93
CA PHE A 27 -2.69 -6.15 17.80
C PHE A 27 -2.32 -6.33 19.27
N ASN A 28 -2.29 -7.58 19.74
CA ASN A 28 -1.97 -7.87 21.13
C ASN A 28 -0.58 -7.38 21.54
N LEU A 29 0.44 -7.69 20.75
CA LEU A 29 1.81 -7.24 21.03
C LEU A 29 1.96 -5.72 20.92
N ALA A 30 1.36 -5.11 19.89
CA ALA A 30 1.41 -3.66 19.70
C ALA A 30 0.77 -2.92 20.87
N LYS A 31 -0.36 -3.42 21.41
CA LYS A 31 -0.99 -2.80 22.57
C LYS A 31 -0.19 -3.04 23.84
N LEU A 32 0.27 -4.28 24.07
CA LEU A 32 1.05 -4.65 25.24
C LEU A 32 2.30 -3.77 25.40
N TRP A 33 2.97 -3.45 24.29
CA TRP A 33 4.19 -2.64 24.30
C TRP A 33 3.97 -1.16 23.95
N ASN A 34 2.71 -0.72 23.79
CA ASN A 34 2.35 0.63 23.33
C ASN A 34 3.15 1.09 22.09
N ILE A 35 3.24 0.21 21.08
CA ILE A 35 3.95 0.50 19.84
C ILE A 35 3.24 1.63 19.08
N PRO A 36 3.97 2.64 18.55
CA PRO A 36 3.39 3.72 17.75
C PRO A 36 3.03 3.23 16.32
N VAL A 37 1.94 2.48 16.20
CA VAL A 37 1.45 1.93 14.93
C VAL A 37 -0.05 2.18 14.75
N ILE A 38 -0.42 2.59 13.54
CA ILE A 38 -1.81 2.71 13.09
C ILE A 38 -2.07 1.55 12.14
N PHE A 39 -2.94 0.64 12.55
CA PHE A 39 -3.37 -0.49 11.72
C PHE A 39 -4.53 -0.07 10.84
N GLY A 40 -4.33 0.04 9.52
CA GLY A 40 -5.35 0.52 8.58
C GLY A 40 -5.98 -0.60 7.76
N CYS A 41 -7.25 -0.90 8.00
CA CYS A 41 -8.05 -1.76 7.15
C CYS A 41 -8.63 -0.96 5.97
N GLU A 42 -8.15 -1.21 4.76
CA GLU A 42 -8.75 -0.69 3.52
C GLU A 42 -9.94 -1.57 3.12
N ASN A 43 -11.12 -1.19 3.61
CA ASN A 43 -12.36 -1.91 3.37
C ASN A 43 -12.98 -1.48 2.03
N ASN A 44 -12.59 -2.17 0.96
CA ASN A 44 -13.15 -1.98 -0.39
C ASN A 44 -14.38 -2.85 -0.68
N LYS A 45 -14.89 -3.53 0.36
CA LYS A 45 -16.07 -4.43 0.39
C LYS A 45 -15.84 -5.86 -0.08
N TYR A 46 -14.71 -6.16 -0.74
CA TYR A 46 -14.48 -7.47 -1.36
C TYR A 46 -13.03 -7.97 -1.19
N GLY A 47 -12.86 -9.06 -0.44
CA GLY A 47 -11.64 -9.85 -0.44
C GLY A 47 -11.59 -10.77 -1.65
N MET A 48 -10.83 -10.39 -2.68
CA MET A 48 -10.90 -11.01 -4.02
C MET A 48 -12.34 -10.98 -4.54
N GLY A 49 -13.05 -12.12 -4.57
CA GLY A 49 -14.45 -12.23 -4.97
C GLY A 49 -15.44 -12.47 -3.82
N THR A 50 -14.98 -12.47 -2.57
CA THR A 50 -15.83 -12.71 -1.39
C THR A 50 -16.19 -11.39 -0.73
N SER A 51 -17.49 -11.08 -0.65
CA SER A 51 -17.97 -9.86 0.04
C SER A 51 -17.65 -9.91 1.53
N ALA A 52 -17.45 -8.73 2.14
CA ALA A 52 -17.18 -8.58 3.56
C ALA A 52 -18.19 -9.34 4.46
N SER A 53 -19.48 -9.29 4.13
CA SER A 53 -20.54 -9.99 4.86
C SER A 53 -20.47 -11.52 4.79
N ARG A 54 -19.81 -12.07 3.76
CA ARG A 54 -19.63 -13.51 3.57
C ARG A 54 -18.31 -14.02 4.14
N SER A 55 -17.31 -13.15 4.29
CA SER A 55 -16.01 -13.50 4.85
C SER A 55 -15.90 -13.22 6.35
N SER A 56 -16.76 -12.35 6.91
CA SER A 56 -16.59 -11.80 8.25
C SER A 56 -17.88 -11.76 9.06
N ALA A 57 -17.83 -12.31 10.27
CA ALA A 57 -18.93 -12.22 11.23
C ALA A 57 -19.17 -10.78 11.75
N MET A 58 -18.11 -9.98 11.87
CA MET A 58 -18.19 -8.56 12.23
C MET A 58 -17.57 -7.70 11.14
N THR A 59 -18.39 -6.98 10.37
CA THR A 59 -17.93 -6.12 9.25
C THR A 59 -17.52 -4.70 9.67
N GLU A 60 -17.55 -4.41 10.97
CA GLU A 60 -17.02 -3.18 11.57
C GLU A 60 -15.53 -3.35 11.89
N TYR A 61 -14.69 -3.26 10.87
CA TYR A 61 -13.26 -3.59 10.98
C TYR A 61 -12.51 -2.73 12.01
N TYR A 62 -12.90 -1.46 12.17
CA TYR A 62 -12.32 -0.56 13.18
C TYR A 62 -12.47 -1.07 14.63
N LYS A 63 -13.42 -1.97 14.91
CA LYS A 63 -13.64 -2.56 16.24
C LYS A 63 -12.85 -3.85 16.48
N ARG A 64 -12.20 -4.42 15.46
CA ARG A 64 -11.52 -5.73 15.60
C ARG A 64 -10.26 -5.70 16.46
N GLY A 65 -9.72 -4.50 16.71
CA GLY A 65 -8.66 -4.30 17.70
C GLY A 65 -9.08 -4.57 19.14
N GLN A 66 -10.38 -4.77 19.41
CA GLN A 66 -10.95 -4.98 20.75
C GLN A 66 -10.57 -3.87 21.74
N TYR A 67 -9.49 -4.06 22.49
CA TYR A 67 -8.95 -3.10 23.45
C TYR A 67 -8.08 -2.00 22.81
N ILE A 68 -7.82 -2.06 21.51
CA ILE A 68 -7.20 -0.97 20.75
C ILE A 68 -8.30 -0.03 20.24
N PRO A 69 -8.25 1.28 20.54
CA PRO A 69 -9.23 2.23 20.03
C PRO A 69 -9.20 2.27 18.49
N GLY A 70 -10.37 2.43 17.89
CA GLY A 70 -10.49 2.47 16.45
C GLY A 70 -11.41 3.52 15.89
N LEU A 71 -11.16 3.90 14.65
CA LEU A 71 -11.85 4.96 13.92
C LEU A 71 -12.32 4.44 12.57
N LYS A 72 -13.61 4.66 12.27
CA LYS A 72 -14.16 4.44 10.94
C LYS A 72 -14.06 5.73 10.14
N ILE A 73 -13.42 5.67 8.99
CA ILE A 73 -13.04 6.82 8.18
C ILE A 73 -13.66 6.67 6.80
N ASN A 74 -14.21 7.76 6.26
CA ASN A 74 -14.61 7.80 4.86
C ASN A 74 -13.33 7.83 3.99
N GLY A 75 -12.95 6.69 3.42
CA GLY A 75 -11.79 6.55 2.55
C GLY A 75 -11.96 7.21 1.18
N MET A 76 -13.18 7.64 0.84
CA MET A 76 -13.48 8.37 -0.39
C MET A 76 -13.40 9.91 -0.20
N ASP A 77 -13.13 10.39 1.02
CA ASP A 77 -12.91 11.81 1.31
C ASP A 77 -11.47 12.03 1.78
N ILE A 78 -10.64 12.59 0.90
CA ILE A 78 -9.23 12.88 1.16
C ILE A 78 -9.00 13.75 2.41
N LEU A 79 -9.94 14.67 2.72
CA LEU A 79 -9.82 15.53 3.91
C LEU A 79 -10.10 14.74 5.19
N ALA A 80 -11.04 13.80 5.16
CA ALA A 80 -11.30 12.90 6.27
C ALA A 80 -10.11 11.96 6.52
N VAL A 81 -9.52 11.39 5.46
CA VAL A 81 -8.31 10.56 5.55
C VAL A 81 -7.14 11.37 6.12
N LYS A 82 -6.89 12.58 5.59
CA LYS A 82 -5.83 13.48 6.08
C LYS A 82 -6.01 13.79 7.56
N ALA A 83 -7.20 14.20 7.98
CA ALA A 83 -7.48 14.55 9.38
C ALA A 83 -7.30 13.34 10.31
N ALA A 84 -7.75 12.15 9.90
CA ALA A 84 -7.60 10.93 10.69
C ALA A 84 -6.13 10.50 10.84
N VAL A 85 -5.33 10.60 9.77
CA VAL A 85 -3.89 10.29 9.82
C VAL A 85 -3.14 11.31 10.68
N GLN A 86 -3.48 12.60 10.59
CA GLN A 86 -2.93 13.63 11.47
C GLN A 86 -3.23 13.36 12.94
N TYR A 87 -4.50 13.05 13.27
CA TYR A 87 -4.91 12.65 14.61
C TYR A 87 -4.14 11.43 15.11
N GLY A 88 -4.07 10.36 14.30
CA GLY A 88 -3.43 9.11 14.71
C GLY A 88 -1.93 9.25 14.90
N LYS A 89 -1.28 10.05 14.04
CA LYS A 89 0.13 10.40 14.20
C LYS A 89 0.36 11.11 15.53
N GLN A 90 -0.47 12.09 15.87
CA GLN A 90 -0.35 12.81 17.13
C GLN A 90 -0.60 11.87 18.33
N TRP A 91 -1.66 11.07 18.28
CA TRP A 91 -2.00 10.06 19.29
C TRP A 91 -0.82 9.12 19.61
N CYS A 92 -0.20 8.56 18.57
CA CYS A 92 0.93 7.64 18.72
C CYS A 92 2.17 8.37 19.27
N LYS A 93 2.41 9.62 18.83
CA LYS A 93 3.53 10.45 19.34
C LYS A 93 3.38 10.80 20.81
N ASP A 94 2.16 10.99 21.29
CA ASP A 94 1.85 11.27 22.69
C ASP A 94 1.96 10.03 23.59
N GLY A 95 2.34 8.87 23.03
CA GLY A 95 2.58 7.64 23.80
C GLY A 95 1.32 6.84 24.12
N ASN A 96 0.18 7.17 23.49
CA ASN A 96 -1.10 6.50 23.74
C ASN A 96 -1.20 5.08 23.13
N GLY A 97 -0.12 4.62 22.47
CA GLY A 97 -0.03 3.31 21.83
C GLY A 97 -0.75 3.23 20.48
N PRO A 98 -1.15 2.02 20.04
CA PRO A 98 -1.66 1.81 18.68
C PRO A 98 -3.11 2.27 18.48
N LEU A 99 -3.53 2.33 17.21
CA LEU A 99 -4.90 2.58 16.76
C LEU A 99 -5.31 1.59 15.66
N VAL A 100 -6.61 1.31 15.52
CA VAL A 100 -7.18 0.54 14.40
C VAL A 100 -8.10 1.40 13.55
N TYR A 101 -7.73 1.66 12.30
CA TYR A 101 -8.51 2.46 11.36
C TYR A 101 -9.24 1.56 10.36
N GLU A 102 -10.48 1.88 10.03
CA GLU A 102 -11.19 1.34 8.88
C GLU A 102 -11.39 2.44 7.86
N TYR A 103 -10.66 2.38 6.75
CA TYR A 103 -10.89 3.23 5.60
C TYR A 103 -11.97 2.59 4.72
N VAL A 104 -13.18 3.12 4.78
CA VAL A 104 -14.26 2.68 3.91
C VAL A 104 -14.03 3.28 2.53
N THR A 105 -13.55 2.44 1.60
CA THR A 105 -13.16 2.84 0.25
C THR A 105 -13.80 1.91 -0.79
N TYR A 106 -13.39 2.01 -2.05
CA TYR A 106 -13.90 1.17 -3.13
C TYR A 106 -12.87 1.02 -4.26
N ARG A 107 -12.76 -0.19 -4.83
CA ARG A 107 -11.97 -0.45 -6.04
C ARG A 107 -12.86 -0.51 -7.27
N TYR A 108 -12.57 0.29 -8.30
CA TYR A 108 -13.37 0.29 -9.52
C TYR A 108 -13.07 -0.90 -10.44
N GLY A 109 -11.80 -1.28 -10.57
CA GLY A 109 -11.39 -2.49 -11.27
C GLY A 109 -11.70 -3.76 -10.45
N GLY A 110 -11.54 -4.93 -11.09
CA GLY A 110 -11.58 -6.23 -10.44
C GLY A 110 -10.44 -6.44 -9.42
N HIS A 111 -10.28 -7.64 -8.87
CA HIS A 111 -9.23 -7.89 -7.88
C HIS A 111 -7.83 -7.75 -8.49
N SER A 112 -7.69 -8.18 -9.75
CA SER A 112 -6.48 -8.11 -10.56
C SER A 112 -6.89 -8.03 -12.05
N MET A 113 -5.91 -7.95 -12.96
CA MET A 113 -6.18 -7.96 -14.41
C MET A 113 -6.85 -9.25 -14.89
N SER A 114 -6.66 -10.37 -14.20
CA SER A 114 -7.28 -11.66 -14.52
C SER A 114 -8.70 -11.81 -13.97
N ASP A 115 -9.16 -10.87 -13.12
CA ASP A 115 -10.50 -10.87 -12.55
C ASP A 115 -11.30 -9.68 -13.09
N PRO A 116 -12.31 -9.89 -13.96
CA PRO A 116 -13.15 -8.80 -14.46
C PRO A 116 -14.03 -8.15 -13.37
N GLY A 117 -14.26 -8.82 -12.25
CA GLY A 117 -15.01 -8.31 -11.11
C GLY A 117 -16.52 -8.13 -11.31
N THR A 118 -17.11 -8.86 -12.26
CA THR A 118 -18.55 -8.81 -12.59
C THR A 118 -19.36 -9.99 -12.06
N THR A 119 -18.71 -11.02 -11.50
CA THR A 119 -19.37 -12.26 -11.04
C THR A 119 -19.88 -12.18 -9.60
N TYR A 120 -19.42 -11.19 -8.82
CA TYR A 120 -19.71 -11.05 -7.39
C TYR A 120 -20.22 -9.66 -6.99
N ARG A 121 -20.42 -8.77 -7.97
CA ARG A 121 -20.98 -7.42 -7.80
C ARG A 121 -21.47 -6.88 -9.15
N THR A 122 -22.35 -5.90 -9.13
CA THR A 122 -22.98 -5.39 -10.35
C THR A 122 -22.22 -4.20 -10.94
N ARG A 123 -22.41 -3.94 -12.24
CA ARG A 123 -21.83 -2.77 -12.91
C ARG A 123 -22.46 -1.48 -12.38
N GLU A 124 -23.73 -1.54 -12.01
CA GLU A 124 -24.49 -0.42 -11.44
C GLU A 124 -23.94 0.01 -10.08
N GLU A 125 -23.50 -0.95 -9.24
CA GLU A 125 -22.83 -0.64 -7.97
C GLU A 125 -21.55 0.16 -8.22
N ILE A 126 -20.70 -0.30 -9.15
CA ILE A 126 -19.44 0.36 -9.51
C ILE A 126 -19.71 1.76 -10.08
N GLN A 127 -20.66 1.87 -11.01
CA GLN A 127 -21.01 3.15 -11.63
C GLN A 127 -21.56 4.13 -10.61
N ARG A 128 -22.45 3.69 -9.70
CA ARG A 128 -22.97 4.52 -8.62
C ARG A 128 -21.85 5.00 -7.71
N MET A 129 -20.95 4.12 -7.29
CA MET A 129 -19.80 4.51 -6.46
C MET A 129 -18.94 5.58 -7.16
N ARG A 130 -18.62 5.38 -8.44
CA ARG A 130 -17.84 6.34 -9.22
C ARG A 130 -18.56 7.67 -9.45
N SER A 131 -19.86 7.69 -9.68
CA SER A 131 -20.58 8.93 -9.96
C SER A 131 -20.90 9.76 -8.72
N THR A 132 -20.98 9.13 -7.54
CA THR A 132 -21.44 9.81 -6.31
C THR A 132 -20.36 9.99 -5.25
N ASN A 133 -19.29 9.20 -5.29
CA ASN A 133 -18.28 9.15 -4.24
C ASN A 133 -16.84 9.14 -4.78
N ASP A 134 -16.60 9.50 -6.04
CA ASP A 134 -15.23 9.53 -6.55
C ASP A 134 -14.37 10.56 -5.78
N PRO A 135 -13.19 10.17 -5.27
CA PRO A 135 -12.43 11.03 -4.36
C PRO A 135 -11.79 12.22 -5.09
N ILE A 136 -11.49 12.08 -6.39
CA ILE A 136 -10.92 13.15 -7.21
C ILE A 136 -12.02 14.15 -7.56
N ALA A 137 -13.16 13.66 -8.06
CA ALA A 137 -14.31 14.52 -8.38
C ALA A 137 -14.83 15.25 -7.14
N GLY A 138 -14.92 14.56 -6.00
CA GLY A 138 -15.36 15.13 -4.73
C GLY A 138 -14.43 16.22 -4.22
N LEU A 139 -13.10 16.04 -4.33
CA LEU A 139 -12.15 17.10 -3.98
C LEU A 139 -12.21 18.27 -4.97
N LYS A 140 -12.25 18.00 -6.28
CA LYS A 140 -12.38 19.03 -7.33
C LYS A 140 -13.57 19.95 -7.05
N GLN A 141 -14.72 19.39 -6.71
CA GLN A 141 -15.91 20.16 -6.38
C GLN A 141 -15.67 21.09 -5.17
N LYS A 142 -15.10 20.58 -4.07
CA LYS A 142 -14.78 21.39 -2.89
C LYS A 142 -13.80 22.53 -3.21
N ILE A 143 -12.78 22.26 -4.03
CA ILE A 143 -11.78 23.27 -4.44
C ILE A 143 -12.45 24.44 -5.18
N ILE A 144 -13.32 24.13 -6.14
CA ILE A 144 -14.05 25.14 -6.92
C ILE A 144 -15.04 25.91 -6.02
N GLU A 145 -15.82 25.20 -5.20
CA GLU A 145 -16.80 25.80 -4.28
C GLU A 145 -16.14 26.73 -3.27
N TRP A 146 -14.92 26.43 -2.83
CA TRP A 146 -14.15 27.25 -1.89
C TRP A 146 -13.34 28.36 -2.56
N GLY A 147 -13.40 28.48 -3.89
CA GLY A 147 -12.64 29.48 -4.65
C GLY A 147 -11.13 29.32 -4.53
N VAL A 148 -10.64 28.09 -4.28
CA VAL A 148 -9.22 27.80 -4.12
C VAL A 148 -8.50 27.75 -5.46
N ALA A 149 -9.19 27.28 -6.52
CA ALA A 149 -8.70 27.28 -7.89
C ALA A 149 -9.88 27.31 -8.87
N GLU A 150 -9.64 27.80 -10.08
CA GLU A 150 -10.60 27.77 -11.18
C GLU A 150 -10.62 26.42 -11.88
N GLU A 151 -11.70 26.10 -12.59
CA GLU A 151 -11.81 24.83 -13.32
C GLU A 151 -10.72 24.65 -14.38
N GLU A 152 -10.32 25.73 -15.07
CA GLU A 152 -9.26 25.68 -16.09
C GLU A 152 -7.89 25.36 -15.49
N GLU A 153 -7.60 25.85 -14.27
CA GLU A 153 -6.37 25.50 -13.55
C GLU A 153 -6.34 24.00 -13.21
N LEU A 154 -7.48 23.43 -12.79
CA LEU A 154 -7.58 22.01 -12.49
C LEU A 154 -7.46 21.14 -13.76
N LYS A 155 -8.05 21.57 -14.88
CA LYS A 155 -7.86 20.89 -16.19
C LYS A 155 -6.41 20.90 -16.63
N LYS A 156 -5.67 21.98 -16.33
CA LYS A 156 -4.23 22.07 -16.60
C LYS A 156 -3.47 21.02 -15.78
N ILE A 157 -3.77 20.87 -14.49
CA ILE A 157 -3.18 19.83 -13.63
C ILE A 157 -3.49 18.43 -14.18
N ASP A 158 -4.74 18.16 -14.59
CA ASP A 158 -5.10 16.86 -15.19
C ASP A 158 -4.30 16.57 -16.46
N LYS A 159 -4.04 17.58 -17.29
CA LYS A 159 -3.25 17.44 -18.51
C LYS A 159 -1.77 17.19 -18.19
N GLU A 160 -1.21 17.92 -17.23
CA GLU A 160 0.17 17.73 -16.77
C GLU A 160 0.38 16.34 -16.19
N ALA A 161 -0.54 15.87 -15.34
CA ALA A 161 -0.51 14.52 -14.78
C ALA A 161 -0.56 13.44 -15.87
N ARG A 162 -1.39 13.62 -16.90
CA ARG A 162 -1.44 12.69 -18.05
C ARG A 162 -0.14 12.68 -18.85
N SER A 163 0.41 13.85 -19.18
CA SER A 163 1.68 13.96 -19.90
C SER A 163 2.79 13.25 -19.14
N HIS A 164 2.87 13.49 -17.83
CA HIS A 164 3.86 12.85 -16.98
C HIS A 164 3.70 11.32 -16.97
N VAL A 165 2.48 10.79 -16.82
CA VAL A 165 2.25 9.34 -16.89
C VAL A 165 2.66 8.77 -18.26
N ASP A 166 2.32 9.45 -19.36
CA ASP A 166 2.67 9.01 -20.72
C ASP A 166 4.20 8.99 -20.92
N GLU A 167 4.91 10.00 -20.39
CA GLU A 167 6.38 10.06 -20.39
C GLU A 167 7.03 8.92 -19.60
N GLU A 168 6.53 8.64 -18.38
CA GLU A 168 7.03 7.54 -17.55
C GLU A 168 6.74 6.16 -18.16
N VAL A 169 5.59 5.98 -18.81
CA VAL A 169 5.27 4.75 -19.56
C VAL A 169 6.25 4.57 -20.71
N ALA A 170 6.49 5.61 -21.51
CA ALA A 170 7.44 5.54 -22.62
C ALA A 170 8.87 5.24 -22.14
N ALA A 171 9.28 5.84 -21.02
CA ALA A 171 10.56 5.55 -20.39
C ALA A 171 10.65 4.09 -19.94
N ALA A 172 9.62 3.58 -19.25
CA ALA A 172 9.57 2.20 -18.77
C ALA A 172 9.54 1.17 -19.91
N GLU A 173 8.83 1.44 -21.00
CA GLU A 173 8.80 0.57 -22.20
C GLU A 173 10.13 0.58 -22.97
N ALA A 174 10.87 1.69 -22.91
CA ALA A 174 12.20 1.80 -23.51
C ALA A 174 13.32 1.23 -22.64
N MET A 175 13.08 0.94 -21.35
CA MET A 175 14.08 0.32 -20.49
C MET A 175 14.45 -1.07 -21.02
N PRO A 176 15.75 -1.37 -21.15
CA PRO A 176 16.18 -2.71 -21.53
C PRO A 176 15.72 -3.71 -20.47
N VAL A 177 15.31 -4.90 -20.90
CA VAL A 177 15.13 -6.02 -19.99
C VAL A 177 16.46 -6.31 -19.29
N PRO A 178 16.46 -6.74 -18.01
CA PRO A 178 17.68 -7.17 -17.35
C PRO A 178 18.42 -8.22 -18.17
N ASP A 179 19.74 -8.11 -18.24
CA ASP A 179 20.55 -9.06 -18.98
C ASP A 179 20.34 -10.47 -18.39
N PRO A 180 20.09 -11.51 -19.22
CA PRO A 180 19.82 -12.86 -18.75
C PRO A 180 21.12 -13.58 -18.35
N THR A 181 21.86 -13.01 -17.39
CA THR A 181 23.13 -13.55 -16.89
C THR A 181 22.96 -14.23 -15.54
N PRO A 182 23.85 -15.18 -15.19
CA PRO A 182 23.90 -15.73 -13.84
C PRO A 182 24.05 -14.66 -12.76
N GLU A 183 24.82 -13.60 -13.01
CA GLU A 183 25.00 -12.51 -12.04
C GLU A 183 23.67 -11.85 -11.67
N VAL A 184 22.83 -11.51 -12.66
CA VAL A 184 21.50 -10.93 -12.44
C VAL A 184 20.52 -11.95 -11.87
N LEU A 185 20.69 -13.23 -12.18
CA LEU A 185 19.83 -14.28 -11.62
C LEU A 185 20.10 -14.54 -10.13
N TYR A 186 21.36 -14.43 -9.70
CA TYR A 186 21.80 -14.79 -8.35
C TYR A 186 22.16 -13.60 -7.46
N GLU A 187 22.01 -12.37 -7.96
CA GLU A 187 22.11 -11.15 -7.14
C GLU A 187 20.97 -11.10 -6.11
N ASP A 188 21.20 -10.35 -5.02
CA ASP A 188 20.24 -10.10 -3.93
C ASP A 188 19.65 -11.32 -3.20
N ILE A 189 20.19 -12.54 -3.41
CA ILE A 189 19.83 -13.73 -2.61
C ILE A 189 20.38 -13.65 -1.19
N TYR A 190 21.61 -13.14 -1.05
CA TYR A 190 22.31 -12.99 0.21
C TYR A 190 22.83 -11.56 0.35
N VAL A 191 22.91 -11.09 1.58
CA VAL A 191 23.61 -9.83 1.87
C VAL A 191 25.09 -10.02 1.56
N ARG A 192 25.70 -9.00 0.98
CA ARG A 192 27.11 -9.06 0.62
C ARG A 192 28.02 -9.42 1.80
N GLY A 193 28.96 -10.32 1.56
CA GLY A 193 29.85 -10.90 2.55
C GLY A 193 29.28 -12.10 3.31
N SER A 194 28.00 -12.44 3.11
CA SER A 194 27.36 -13.61 3.73
C SER A 194 27.05 -14.73 2.73
N GLU A 195 27.41 -14.54 1.46
CA GLU A 195 27.11 -15.48 0.40
C GLU A 195 27.89 -16.79 0.58
N PRO A 196 27.29 -17.95 0.23
CA PRO A 196 28.03 -19.20 0.14
C PRO A 196 29.06 -19.12 -1.00
N GLN A 197 29.96 -20.10 -1.08
CA GLN A 197 30.95 -20.15 -2.16
C GLN A 197 30.29 -20.20 -3.55
N PHE A 198 29.18 -20.93 -3.68
CA PHE A 198 28.45 -21.06 -4.93
C PHE A 198 26.96 -21.32 -4.69
N LEU A 199 26.15 -21.02 -5.70
CA LEU A 199 24.78 -21.50 -5.83
C LEU A 199 24.67 -22.46 -7.01
N ARG A 200 23.92 -23.53 -6.79
CA ARG A 200 23.67 -24.54 -7.82
C ARG A 200 22.55 -24.06 -8.73
N GLY A 201 22.78 -24.18 -10.03
CA GLY A 201 21.79 -24.02 -11.08
C GLY A 201 20.92 -25.26 -11.26
N ARG A 202 20.38 -25.43 -12.47
CA ARG A 202 19.35 -26.46 -12.75
C ARG A 202 19.95 -27.86 -12.86
N ILE A 203 21.18 -27.95 -13.35
CA ILE A 203 21.92 -29.21 -13.51
C ILE A 203 23.18 -29.21 -12.63
N PRO A 204 23.73 -30.38 -12.24
CA PRO A 204 24.91 -30.46 -11.36
C PRO A 204 26.13 -29.64 -11.83
N GLU A 205 26.29 -29.48 -13.14
CA GLU A 205 27.42 -28.80 -13.78
C GLU A 205 27.25 -27.28 -13.82
N GLU A 206 26.03 -26.78 -13.66
CA GLU A 206 25.71 -25.35 -13.65
C GLU A 206 25.87 -24.85 -12.22
N ASN A 207 27.00 -24.22 -11.89
CA ASN A 207 27.22 -23.58 -10.59
C ASN A 207 27.65 -22.13 -10.80
N PHE A 208 26.97 -21.22 -10.13
CA PHE A 208 27.35 -19.81 -10.06
C PHE A 208 28.23 -19.60 -8.83
N TYR A 209 29.44 -19.11 -9.05
CA TYR A 209 30.38 -18.78 -7.98
C TYR A 209 30.32 -17.29 -7.72
N TYR A 210 30.05 -16.91 -6.47
CA TYR A 210 30.06 -15.49 -6.12
C TYR A 210 31.45 -14.90 -6.34
N PRO A 211 31.56 -13.73 -7.00
CA PRO A 211 32.85 -13.10 -7.20
C PRO A 211 33.44 -12.69 -5.84
N GLN A 212 34.72 -13.02 -5.62
CA GLN A 212 35.46 -12.52 -4.45
C GLN A 212 35.73 -11.01 -4.63
N ARG A 213 34.74 -10.18 -4.30
CA ARG A 213 34.90 -8.72 -4.28
C ARG A 213 35.29 -8.27 -2.86
N PRO A 214 36.30 -7.37 -2.70
CA PRO A 214 36.63 -6.77 -1.41
C PRO A 214 35.40 -6.14 -0.77
N LEU A 215 35.23 -6.25 0.56
CA LEU A 215 34.05 -5.73 1.28
C LEU A 215 33.90 -4.21 1.16
N ASP A 216 35.00 -3.48 0.90
CA ASP A 216 35.04 -2.02 0.89
C ASP A 216 34.67 -1.38 -0.47
N GLU A 217 34.48 -2.17 -1.52
CA GLU A 217 34.01 -1.62 -2.80
C GLU A 217 32.51 -1.32 -2.69
N THR A 218 32.13 -0.05 -2.73
CA THR A 218 30.73 0.36 -2.88
C THR A 218 30.09 -0.38 -4.07
N PRO A 219 28.90 -0.98 -3.91
CA PRO A 219 28.19 -1.53 -5.05
C PRO A 219 28.00 -0.43 -6.11
N PRO A 220 27.98 -0.78 -7.41
CA PRO A 220 27.60 0.18 -8.44
C PRO A 220 26.24 0.79 -8.04
N PRO A 221 26.00 2.08 -8.30
CA PRO A 221 24.74 2.70 -7.95
C PRO A 221 23.62 1.86 -8.56
N THR A 222 22.74 1.34 -7.70
CA THR A 222 21.41 0.90 -8.14
C THR A 222 20.85 2.04 -8.96
N GLN A 223 20.34 1.77 -10.16
CA GLN A 223 19.60 2.75 -10.95
C GLN A 223 18.35 3.17 -10.16
N THR A 224 18.54 4.06 -9.19
CA THR A 224 17.50 4.94 -8.71
C THR A 224 17.44 6.02 -9.77
N THR A 225 16.57 5.84 -10.75
CA THR A 225 16.05 6.99 -11.51
C THR A 225 15.46 8.00 -10.50
N PRO A 226 15.63 9.30 -10.77
CA PRO A 226 15.20 10.39 -9.88
C PRO A 226 13.69 10.40 -9.60
#